data_AF-A0A4Z2AZM7-F1
#
_entry.id   AF-A0A4Z2AZM7-F1
#
_cell.length_a   1.000
_cell.length_b   1.000
_cell.length_c   1.000
_cell.angle_alpha   90.00
_cell.angle_beta   90.00
_cell.angle_gamma   90.00
#
_symmetry.space_group_name_H-M   'P 1'
#
loop_
_entity.id
_entity.type
_entity.pdbx_description
1 polymer ?
#
loop_
_entity_poly.entity_id
_entity_poly.type
_entity_poly.pdbx_seq_one_letter_code
_entity_poly.pdbx_strand_id
1 'polypeptide(L)'
;MCPMETHSEMLSRGQWTPLVSWTSLSTMPGINNEKNWGKTIEVNLTSVISGTYLALEHMSREHGKGGGIIINVSSMAAFFHSPHQPVYTATKHGVIGFTRAMAVRPRGLPF
;
A
#
# COMPACT_ATOMS: atom_id res chain seq x y z
N MET A 1 6.84 12.59 22.67
CA MET A 1 6.38 13.22 21.42
C MET A 1 7.51 13.01 20.42
N CYS A 2 7.37 12.02 19.53
CA CYS A 2 8.43 11.69 18.56
C CYS A 2 8.41 12.75 17.45
N PRO A 3 9.54 13.37 17.08
CA PRO A 3 9.54 14.41 16.06
C PRO A 3 9.20 13.79 14.70
N MET A 4 8.25 14.41 14.00
CA MET A 4 7.90 14.04 12.62
C MET A 4 9.00 14.59 11.70
N GLU A 5 9.96 13.75 11.30
CA GLU A 5 10.95 14.08 10.27
C GLU A 5 10.27 14.21 8.90
N THR A 6 10.73 15.16 8.08
CA THR A 6 10.14 15.44 6.77
C THR A 6 10.69 14.49 5.69
N HIS A 7 9.85 14.17 4.69
CA HIS A 7 10.14 13.24 3.60
C HIS A 7 11.48 13.53 2.87
N SER A 8 11.89 14.79 2.77
CA SER A 8 13.19 15.17 2.17
C SER A 8 14.40 14.78 3.01
N GLU A 9 14.28 14.73 4.34
CA GLU A 9 15.40 14.39 5.24
C GLU A 9 15.67 12.89 5.28
N MET A 10 14.63 12.07 5.11
CA MET A 10 14.75 10.61 5.01
C MET A 10 15.43 10.19 3.69
N LEU A 11 15.16 10.91 2.60
CA LEU A 11 15.76 10.65 1.27
C LEU A 11 17.28 10.87 1.25
N SER A 12 17.81 11.82 2.02
CA SER A 12 19.24 12.16 2.01
C SER A 12 20.13 11.17 2.77
N ARG A 13 19.56 10.36 3.68
CA ARG A 13 20.32 9.49 4.60
C ARG A 13 20.42 8.03 4.15
N GLY A 14 19.82 7.66 3.01
CA GLY A 14 19.88 6.29 2.48
C GLY A 14 19.30 5.22 3.42
N GLN A 15 18.59 5.62 4.48
CA GLN A 15 17.95 4.72 5.43
C GLN A 15 16.60 4.26 4.87
N TRP A 16 16.66 3.31 3.94
CA TRP A 16 15.49 2.53 3.55
C TRP A 16 15.23 1.47 4.64
N THR A 17 14.71 1.89 5.80
CA THR A 17 13.95 0.95 6.62
C THR A 17 12.80 0.39 5.78
N PRO A 18 12.34 -0.85 6.02
CA PRO A 18 11.30 -1.47 5.19
C PRO A 18 10.18 -0.45 5.04
N LEU A 19 9.82 -0.14 3.79
CA LEU A 19 8.67 0.70 3.50
C LEU A 19 7.45 -0.09 3.94
N VAL A 20 7.17 -0.03 5.24
CA VAL A 20 5.84 -0.21 5.79
C VAL A 20 5.05 0.85 5.06
N SER A 21 4.18 0.44 4.13
CA SER A 21 3.19 1.37 3.59
C SER A 21 2.53 1.98 4.81
N TRP A 22 2.77 3.28 5.05
CA TRP A 22 2.46 3.99 6.28
C TRP A 22 0.94 4.20 6.43
N THR A 23 0.19 3.10 6.47
CA THR A 23 -1.24 3.09 6.73
C THR A 23 -1.52 2.50 8.11
N SER A 24 -0.80 2.99 9.12
CA SER A 24 -1.36 3.02 10.49
C SER A 24 -2.34 4.18 10.56
N LEU A 25 -3.57 3.99 10.10
CA LEU A 25 -4.55 5.07 9.99
C LEU A 25 -5.96 4.62 10.36
N SER A 26 -6.23 4.55 11.66
CA SER A 26 -7.59 4.44 12.20
C SER A 26 -8.40 5.73 12.10
N THR A 27 -7.85 6.80 11.50
CA THR A 27 -8.40 8.17 11.59
C THR A 27 -8.53 8.91 10.25
N MET A 28 -8.31 8.25 9.10
CA MET A 28 -8.40 8.93 7.79
C MET A 28 -9.83 8.97 7.22
N PRO A 29 -10.40 10.16 6.92
CA PRO A 29 -11.74 10.28 6.35
C PRO A 29 -11.77 9.81 4.89
N GLY A 30 -12.21 8.56 4.68
CA GLY A 30 -12.33 7.93 3.36
C GLY A 30 -12.10 6.42 3.37
N ILE A 31 -11.43 5.90 4.40
CA ILE A 31 -11.14 4.47 4.53
C ILE A 31 -12.39 3.59 4.50
N ASN A 32 -13.49 4.08 5.05
CA ASN A 32 -14.72 3.31 5.17
C ASN A 32 -15.91 4.25 5.01
N ASN A 33 -16.03 4.79 3.79
CA ASN A 33 -17.10 5.71 3.43
C ASN A 33 -17.98 5.06 2.37
N GLU A 34 -18.86 4.17 2.81
CA GLU A 34 -19.80 3.47 1.93
C GLU A 34 -20.75 4.43 1.18
N LYS A 35 -20.97 5.65 1.70
CA LYS A 35 -21.74 6.70 1.00
C LYS A 35 -20.96 7.32 -0.17
N ASN A 36 -19.64 7.34 -0.09
CA ASN A 36 -18.73 7.78 -1.16
C ASN A 36 -17.73 6.65 -1.47
N TRP A 37 -18.27 5.58 -2.01
CA TRP A 37 -17.55 4.35 -2.33
C TRP A 37 -16.34 4.59 -3.24
N GLY A 38 -16.43 5.55 -4.17
CA GLY A 38 -15.34 5.89 -5.08
C GLY A 38 -14.09 6.34 -4.32
N LYS A 39 -14.26 7.21 -3.32
CA LYS A 39 -13.17 7.64 -2.44
C LYS A 39 -12.60 6.49 -1.62
N THR A 40 -13.43 5.55 -1.18
CA THR A 40 -12.97 4.36 -0.46
C THR A 40 -12.12 3.45 -1.33
N ILE A 41 -12.49 3.24 -2.59
CA ILE A 41 -11.66 2.48 -3.55
C ILE A 41 -10.35 3.21 -3.83
N GLU A 42 -10.42 4.51 -4.11
CA GLU A 42 -9.25 5.34 -4.40
C GLU A 42 -8.23 5.31 -3.26
N VAL A 43 -8.69 5.53 -2.03
CA VAL A 43 -7.81 5.57 -0.86
C VAL A 43 -7.32 4.19 -0.46
N ASN A 44 -8.14 3.14 -0.52
CA ASN A 44 -7.73 1.83 0.02
C ASN A 44 -7.05 0.91 -0.97
N LEU A 45 -7.35 1.05 -2.27
CA LEU A 45 -6.86 0.13 -3.29
C LEU A 45 -5.99 0.86 -4.30
N THR A 46 -6.50 1.93 -4.92
CA THR A 46 -5.73 2.66 -5.96
C THR A 46 -4.44 3.24 -5.39
N SER A 47 -4.49 3.86 -4.21
CA SER A 47 -3.29 4.42 -3.57
C SER A 47 -2.22 3.36 -3.27
N VAL A 48 -2.63 2.15 -2.87
CA VAL A 48 -1.73 1.04 -2.56
C VAL A 48 -1.06 0.53 -3.83
N ILE A 49 -1.82 0.40 -4.92
CA ILE A 49 -1.29 -0.01 -6.22
C ILE A 49 -0.29 1.03 -6.72
N SER A 50 -0.68 2.30 -6.78
CA SER A 50 0.19 3.39 -7.24
C SER A 50 1.44 3.52 -6.37
N GLY A 51 1.31 3.46 -5.04
CA GLY A 51 2.43 3.51 -4.12
C GLY A 51 3.37 2.32 -4.27
N THR A 52 2.85 1.12 -4.54
CA THR A 52 3.67 -0.06 -4.81
C THR A 52 4.46 0.10 -6.11
N TYR A 53 3.87 0.62 -7.18
CA TYR A 53 4.59 0.86 -8.42
C TYR A 53 5.67 1.94 -8.27
N LEU A 54 5.39 3.02 -7.56
CA LEU A 54 6.38 4.05 -7.25
C LEU A 54 7.54 3.48 -6.42
N ALA A 55 7.23 2.65 -5.42
CA ALA A 55 8.26 1.98 -4.63
C ALA A 55 9.13 1.06 -5.49
N LEU A 56 8.54 0.32 -6.43
CA LEU A 56 9.29 -0.50 -7.37
C LEU A 56 10.19 0.33 -8.30
N GLU A 57 9.73 1.48 -8.76
CA GLU A 57 10.56 2.40 -9.55
C GLU A 57 11.83 2.80 -8.79
N HIS A 58 11.69 3.16 -7.51
CA HIS A 58 12.80 3.65 -6.69
C HIS A 58 13.65 2.57 -6.00
N MET A 59 13.10 1.37 -5.80
CA MET A 59 13.77 0.31 -5.03
C MET A 59 14.15 -0.91 -5.87
N SER A 60 13.57 -1.10 -7.06
CA SER A 60 13.81 -2.32 -7.84
C SER A 60 15.27 -2.45 -8.24
N ARG A 61 15.81 -3.65 -8.02
CA ARG A 61 17.15 -4.03 -8.51
C ARG A 61 17.23 -4.01 -10.04
N GLU A 62 16.11 -4.17 -10.72
CA GLU A 62 16.02 -4.06 -12.18
C GLU A 62 16.35 -2.65 -12.68
N HIS A 63 16.10 -1.63 -11.85
CA HIS A 63 16.49 -0.24 -12.11
C HIS A 63 17.86 0.12 -11.52
N GLY A 64 18.70 -0.89 -11.23
CA GLY A 64 20.04 -0.69 -10.66
C GLY A 64 20.05 -0.19 -9.21
N LYS A 65 18.93 -0.33 -8.48
CA LYS A 65 18.79 0.10 -7.08
C LYS A 65 19.13 -1.03 -6.10
N GLY A 66 19.23 -0.71 -4.81
CA GLY A 66 19.63 -1.64 -3.75
C GLY A 66 18.65 -2.79 -3.45
N GLY A 67 17.46 -2.77 -4.04
CA GLY A 67 16.36 -3.66 -3.61
C GLY A 67 15.67 -3.14 -2.35
N GLY A 68 14.60 -3.82 -1.95
CA GLY A 68 14.01 -3.65 -0.64
C GLY A 68 12.68 -4.40 -0.50
N ILE A 69 12.00 -4.15 0.62
CA ILE A 69 10.79 -4.88 1.02
C ILE A 69 9.60 -3.92 0.98
N ILE A 70 8.55 -4.31 0.25
CA ILE A 70 7.27 -3.60 0.21
C ILE A 70 6.25 -4.37 1.04
N ILE A 71 5.60 -3.69 1.99
CA ILE A 71 4.57 -4.29 2.85
C ILE A 71 3.25 -3.53 2.63
N ASN A 72 2.26 -4.24 2.08
CA ASN A 72 0.89 -3.72 1.92
C ASN A 72 0.01 -4.18 3.08
N VAL A 73 -0.73 -3.25 3.67
CA VAL A 73 -1.55 -3.52 4.87
C VAL A 73 -3.01 -3.78 4.49
N SER A 74 -3.44 -5.03 4.69
CA SER A 74 -4.86 -5.41 4.63
C SER A 74 -5.49 -5.48 6.03
N SER A 75 -6.76 -5.87 6.11
CA SER A 75 -7.58 -5.93 7.33
C SER A 75 -8.22 -7.30 7.48
N MET A 76 -8.66 -7.65 8.70
CA MET A 76 -9.49 -8.85 8.93
C MET A 76 -10.79 -8.84 8.11
N ALA A 77 -11.28 -7.66 7.73
CA ALA A 77 -12.42 -7.51 6.82
C ALA A 77 -12.18 -8.14 5.44
N ALA A 78 -10.91 -8.42 5.07
CA ALA A 78 -10.59 -9.16 3.85
C ALA A 78 -10.81 -10.68 3.97
N PHE A 79 -11.21 -11.18 5.14
CA PHE A 79 -11.50 -12.59 5.37
C PHE A 79 -12.90 -12.78 5.97
N PHE A 80 -13.25 -11.95 6.93
CA PHE A 80 -14.57 -11.91 7.54
C PHE A 80 -15.34 -10.72 6.98
N HIS A 81 -16.20 -10.99 6.00
CA HIS A 81 -16.99 -9.99 5.31
C HIS A 81 -17.94 -9.27 6.28
N SER A 82 -17.85 -7.95 6.31
CA SER A 82 -18.73 -7.09 7.10
C SER A 82 -19.91 -6.62 6.22
N PRO A 83 -21.16 -7.06 6.49
CA PRO A 83 -22.31 -6.70 5.65
C PRO A 83 -22.61 -5.21 5.67
N HIS A 84 -22.15 -4.48 6.69
CA HIS A 84 -22.30 -3.03 6.78
C HIS A 84 -21.28 -2.26 5.94
N GLN A 85 -20.25 -2.93 5.40
CA GLN A 85 -19.09 -2.31 4.75
C GLN A 85 -18.62 -3.13 3.53
N PRO A 86 -19.48 -3.34 2.52
CA PRO A 86 -19.16 -4.18 1.37
C PRO A 86 -18.04 -3.61 0.51
N VAL A 87 -17.97 -2.29 0.29
CA VAL A 87 -16.93 -1.67 -0.53
C VAL A 87 -15.58 -1.72 0.19
N TYR A 88 -15.56 -1.41 1.49
CA TYR A 88 -14.34 -1.57 2.29
C TYR A 88 -13.83 -3.02 2.25
N THR A 89 -14.72 -3.99 2.44
CA THR A 89 -14.41 -5.43 2.35
C THR A 89 -13.80 -5.78 0.99
N ALA A 90 -14.39 -5.29 -0.10
CA ALA A 90 -13.88 -5.51 -1.46
C ALA A 90 -12.48 -4.91 -1.65
N THR A 91 -12.23 -3.69 -1.18
CA THR A 91 -10.91 -3.06 -1.29
C THR A 91 -9.83 -3.84 -0.55
N LYS A 92 -10.13 -4.35 0.66
CA LYS A 92 -9.17 -5.12 1.47
C LYS A 92 -8.91 -6.52 0.91
N HIS A 93 -9.90 -7.16 0.28
CA HIS A 93 -9.65 -8.36 -0.55
C HIS A 93 -8.75 -8.03 -1.75
N GLY A 94 -9.01 -6.91 -2.43
CA GLY A 94 -8.20 -6.43 -3.56
C GLY A 94 -6.73 -6.24 -3.20
N VAL A 95 -6.44 -5.67 -2.03
CA VAL A 95 -5.06 -5.52 -1.53
C VAL A 95 -4.37 -6.88 -1.36
N ILE A 96 -5.05 -7.89 -0.81
CA ILE A 96 -4.48 -9.24 -0.66
C ILE A 96 -4.21 -9.87 -2.03
N GLY A 97 -5.18 -9.81 -2.94
CA GLY A 97 -5.04 -10.34 -4.31
C GLY A 97 -3.89 -9.69 -5.06
N PHE A 98 -3.81 -8.36 -5.00
CA PHE A 98 -2.73 -7.58 -5.59
C PHE A 98 -1.37 -7.98 -5.01
N THR A 99 -1.20 -8.00 -3.69
CA THR A 99 0.07 -8.36 -3.06
C THR A 99 0.51 -9.78 -3.41
N ARG A 100 -0.42 -10.73 -3.47
CA ARG A 100 -0.12 -12.12 -3.88
C ARG A 100 0.34 -12.20 -5.34
N ALA A 101 -0.35 -11.50 -6.25
CA ALA A 101 0.03 -11.44 -7.65
C ALA A 101 1.42 -10.79 -7.82
N MET A 102 1.74 -9.78 -7.03
CA MET A 102 3.04 -9.11 -7.03
C MET A 102 4.16 -9.99 -6.49
N ALA A 103 3.89 -10.80 -5.46
CA ALA A 103 4.89 -11.66 -4.81
C ALA A 103 5.39 -12.79 -5.72
N VAL A 104 4.53 -13.30 -6.62
CA VAL A 104 4.88 -14.39 -7.54
C VAL A 104 5.45 -13.90 -8.87
N ARG A 105 5.62 -12.59 -9.05
CA ARG A 105 6.08 -12.04 -10.33
C ARG A 105 7.50 -12.53 -10.66
N PRO A 106 7.69 -13.13 -11.84
CA PRO A 106 9.02 -13.39 -12.38
C PRO A 106 9.81 -12.09 -12.62
N ARG A 107 11.12 -12.13 -12.38
CA ARG A 107 12.03 -11.01 -12.73
C ARG A 107 11.99 -10.75 -14.24
N GLY A 108 11.86 -9.49 -14.65
CA GLY A 108 11.93 -9.04 -16.04
C GLY A 108 10.60 -8.94 -16.80
N LEU A 109 9.44 -9.14 -16.15
CA LEU A 109 8.14 -8.90 -16.79
C LEU A 109 7.69 -7.44 -16.57
N PRO A 110 7.39 -6.68 -17.66
CA PRO A 110 6.89 -5.31 -17.57
C PRO A 110 5.44 -5.26 -17.08
N PHE A 111 5.03 -4.08 -16.59
CA PHE A 111 3.64 -3.69 -16.39
C PHE A 111 3.17 -2.76 -17.50
#